data_AF-A0A4Y2F164-F1
#
_entry.id   AF-A0A4Y2F164-F1
#
_cell.length_a   1.000
_cell.length_b   1.000
_cell.length_c   1.000
_cell.angle_alpha   90.00
_cell.angle_beta   90.00
_cell.angle_gamma   90.00
#
_symmetry.space_group_name_H-M   'P 1'
#
loop_
_entity.id
_entity.type
_entity.pdbx_description
1 polymer ?
#
loop_
_entity_poly.entity_id
_entity_poly.type
_entity_poly.pdbx_seq_one_letter_code
_entity_poly.pdbx_strand_id
1 'polypeptide(L)'
;MRFCFHSRYLNYGRLGTEIAHEMAHGFENIGLQYDREGRESLWWSEEMKNKFWMKAKCFVEQYNRYVIDAVEEKNVDGQRTLHENIADSAGLKKAFM
;
A
#
# COMPACT_ATOMS: atom_id res chain seq x y z
N MET A 1 -25.09 -6.18 17.04
CA MET A 1 -23.72 -6.50 16.58
C MET A 1 -22.86 -6.76 17.81
N ARG A 2 -22.45 -8.02 18.05
CA ARG A 2 -21.42 -8.31 19.07
C ARG A 2 -20.07 -8.17 18.37
N PHE A 3 -19.26 -7.19 18.78
CA PHE A 3 -17.83 -7.23 18.50
C PHE A 3 -17.26 -8.41 19.30
N CYS A 4 -16.93 -9.51 18.62
CA CYS A 4 -16.16 -10.58 19.25
C CYS A 4 -14.81 -10.00 19.68
N PHE A 5 -14.54 -9.99 20.98
CA PHE A 5 -13.23 -9.64 21.53
C PHE A 5 -12.24 -10.75 21.16
N HIS A 6 -11.65 -10.64 19.97
CA HIS A 6 -10.52 -11.46 19.58
C HIS A 6 -9.29 -11.05 20.39
N SER A 7 -8.32 -11.96 20.50
CA SER A 7 -7.05 -11.67 21.13
C SER A 7 -6.39 -10.44 20.47
N ARG A 8 -5.57 -9.71 21.24
CA ARG A 8 -4.92 -8.49 20.72
C ARG A 8 -4.13 -8.78 19.44
N TYR A 9 -3.37 -9.87 19.40
CA TYR A 9 -2.58 -10.21 18.21
C TYR A 9 -3.44 -10.44 16.97
N LEU A 10 -4.66 -11.00 17.10
CA LEU A 10 -5.60 -11.13 15.98
C LEU A 10 -6.14 -9.76 15.54
N ASN A 11 -6.46 -8.88 16.50
CA ASN A 11 -6.93 -7.53 16.18
C ASN A 11 -5.83 -6.71 15.49
N TYR A 12 -4.57 -6.78 15.94
CA TYR A 12 -3.46 -6.09 15.29
C TYR A 12 -3.17 -6.68 13.89
N GLY A 13 -3.15 -8.01 13.76
CA GLY A 13 -2.91 -8.66 12.47
C GLY A 13 -3.98 -8.35 11.42
N ARG A 14 -5.24 -8.21 11.83
CA ARG A 14 -6.35 -7.88 10.93
C ARG A 14 -6.64 -6.37 10.88
N LEU A 15 -7.27 -5.83 11.93
CA LEU A 15 -7.70 -4.43 11.98
C LEU A 15 -6.51 -3.47 11.98
N GLY A 16 -5.42 -3.80 12.66
CA GLY A 16 -4.21 -2.97 12.67
C GLY A 16 -3.61 -2.84 11.27
N THR A 17 -3.53 -3.95 10.54
CA THR A 17 -3.08 -3.98 9.13
C THR A 17 -4.02 -3.19 8.23
N GLU A 18 -5.33 -3.42 8.32
CA GLU A 18 -6.35 -2.69 7.54
C GLU A 18 -6.25 -1.17 7.79
N ILE A 19 -6.24 -0.72 9.05
CA ILE A 19 -6.13 0.70 9.37
C ILE A 19 -4.83 1.30 8.83
N ALA A 20 -3.71 0.61 8.99
CA ALA A 20 -2.42 1.10 8.53
C ALA A 20 -2.30 1.10 6.99
N HIS A 21 -2.96 0.16 6.31
CA HIS A 21 -3.11 0.14 4.86
C HIS A 21 -3.84 1.40 4.38
N GLU A 22 -5.00 1.71 4.96
CA GLU A 22 -5.78 2.91 4.59
C GLU A 22 -5.01 4.21 4.89
N MET A 23 -4.23 4.24 5.97
CA MET A 23 -3.34 5.37 6.24
C MET A 23 -2.21 5.49 5.20
N ALA A 24 -1.70 4.37 4.70
CA ALA A 24 -0.63 4.34 3.71
C ALA A 24 -1.09 4.82 2.32
N HIS A 25 -2.38 4.72 2.00
CA HIS A 25 -2.94 5.32 0.78
C HIS A 25 -2.72 6.83 0.69
N GLY A 26 -2.54 7.54 1.81
CA GLY A 26 -2.16 8.96 1.79
C GLY A 26 -0.72 9.24 1.33
N PHE A 27 0.11 8.20 1.15
CA PHE A 27 1.56 8.34 0.92
C PHE A 27 2.10 7.45 -0.22
N GLU A 28 1.24 6.70 -0.91
CA GLU A 28 1.63 5.91 -2.09
C GLU A 28 1.68 6.76 -3.36
N ASN A 29 1.85 6.16 -4.53
CA ASN A 29 2.09 6.84 -5.81
C ASN A 29 0.98 7.82 -6.25
N ILE A 30 -0.27 7.63 -5.83
CA ILE A 30 -1.39 8.57 -6.04
C ILE A 30 -1.48 9.52 -4.84
N GLY A 31 -1.52 8.99 -3.62
CA GLY A 31 -1.65 9.76 -2.39
C GLY A 31 -0.61 10.86 -2.21
N LEU A 32 0.65 10.61 -2.61
CA LEU A 32 1.72 11.59 -2.51
C LEU A 32 1.47 12.88 -3.31
N GLN A 33 0.49 12.89 -4.22
CA GLN A 33 0.14 14.05 -5.04
C GLN A 33 -0.77 15.03 -4.27
N TYR A 34 -1.39 14.60 -3.18
CA TYR A 34 -2.39 15.37 -2.45
C TYR A 34 -1.85 15.88 -1.11
N ASP A 35 -2.08 17.15 -0.81
CA ASP A 35 -1.78 17.73 0.49
C ASP A 35 -2.76 17.24 1.59
N ARG A 36 -2.54 17.69 2.82
CA ARG A 36 -3.39 17.34 3.98
C ARG A 36 -4.84 17.79 3.84
N GLU A 37 -5.14 18.73 2.94
CA GLU A 37 -6.50 19.17 2.63
C GLU A 37 -7.11 18.41 1.44
N GLY A 38 -6.39 17.45 0.86
CA GLY A 38 -6.84 16.66 -0.29
C GLY A 38 -6.70 17.41 -1.62
N ARG A 39 -5.86 18.45 -1.70
CA ARG A 39 -5.62 19.19 -2.94
C ARG A 39 -4.34 18.73 -3.60
N GLU A 40 -4.35 18.66 -4.93
CA GLU A 40 -3.13 18.39 -5.68
C GLU A 40 -2.09 19.49 -5.40
N SER A 41 -0.91 19.09 -4.94
CA SER A 41 0.13 20.02 -4.50
C SER A 41 1.52 19.39 -4.59
N LEU A 42 2.53 20.20 -4.91
CA LEU A 42 3.93 19.78 -4.92
C LEU A 42 4.54 19.93 -3.52
N TRP A 43 4.07 19.13 -2.56
CA TRP A 43 4.55 19.18 -1.17
C TRP A 43 5.76 18.28 -0.89
N TRP A 44 6.13 17.40 -1.84
CA TRP A 44 7.38 16.64 -1.84
C TRP A 44 8.44 17.32 -2.71
N SER A 45 9.68 17.37 -2.22
CA SER A 45 10.83 17.76 -3.04
C SER A 45 11.05 16.75 -4.18
N GLU A 46 11.64 17.21 -5.27
CA GLU A 46 11.99 16.37 -6.43
C GLU A 46 12.91 15.21 -6.04
N GLU A 47 13.87 15.45 -5.13
CA GLU A 47 14.74 14.40 -4.60
C GLU A 47 13.95 13.29 -3.90
N MET A 48 12.95 13.64 -3.08
CA MET A 48 12.12 12.66 -2.39
C MET A 48 11.24 11.89 -3.37
N LYS A 49 10.68 12.55 -4.40
CA LYS A 49 9.92 11.87 -5.46
C LYS A 49 10.78 10.86 -6.21
N ASN A 50 12.01 11.22 -6.56
CA ASN A 50 12.93 10.31 -7.24
C ASN A 50 13.27 9.09 -6.37
N LYS A 51 13.56 9.31 -5.08
CA LYS A 51 13.79 8.22 -4.11
C LYS A 51 12.56 7.32 -3.92
N PHE A 52 11.36 7.91 -3.93
CA PHE A 52 10.11 7.16 -3.88
C PHE A 52 9.98 6.24 -5.09
N TRP A 53 10.10 6.78 -6.31
CA TRP A 53 9.94 5.99 -7.54
C TRP A 53 11.00 4.90 -7.69
N MET A 54 12.24 5.15 -7.24
CA MET A 54 13.28 4.11 -7.19
C MET A 54 12.88 2.91 -6.32
N LYS A 55 12.20 3.16 -5.18
CA LYS A 55 11.70 2.10 -4.29
C LYS A 55 10.43 1.45 -4.83
N ALA A 56 9.50 2.26 -5.36
CA ALA A 56 8.24 1.79 -5.93
C ALA A 56 8.47 0.81 -7.09
N LYS A 57 9.54 1.01 -7.88
CA LYS A 57 9.94 0.08 -8.94
C LYS A 57 10.13 -1.36 -8.44
N CYS A 58 10.61 -1.55 -7.22
CA CYS A 58 10.77 -2.89 -6.63
C CYS A 58 9.43 -3.62 -6.51
N PHE A 59 8.35 -2.90 -6.14
CA PHE A 59 7.01 -3.47 -6.07
C PHE A 59 6.47 -3.82 -7.46
N VAL A 60 6.65 -2.94 -8.45
CA VAL A 60 6.25 -3.25 -9.84
C VAL A 60 6.96 -4.53 -10.33
N GLU A 61 8.28 -4.59 -10.17
CA GLU A 61 9.08 -5.74 -10.58
C GLU A 61 8.76 -7.02 -9.80
N GLN A 62 8.42 -6.91 -8.50
CA GLN A 62 7.97 -8.03 -7.70
C GLN A 62 6.64 -8.56 -8.22
N TYR A 63 5.65 -7.68 -8.39
CA TYR A 63 4.29 -8.13 -8.67
C TYR A 63 4.09 -8.57 -10.13
N ASN A 64 4.85 -8.01 -11.08
CA ASN A 64 4.89 -8.51 -12.46
C ASN A 64 5.34 -9.97 -12.59
N ARG A 65 5.92 -10.57 -11.55
CA ARG A 65 6.34 -11.98 -11.54
C ARG A 65 5.27 -12.94 -11.02
N TYR A 66 4.14 -12.43 -10.50
CA TYR A 66 3.07 -13.28 -10.02
C TYR A 66 2.16 -13.74 -11.17
N VAL A 67 1.96 -15.05 -11.23
CA VAL A 67 1.00 -15.70 -12.12
C VAL A 67 -0.15 -16.24 -11.28
N ILE A 68 -1.38 -15.85 -11.61
CA ILE A 68 -2.61 -16.28 -10.97
C ILE A 68 -3.34 -17.21 -11.95
N ASP A 69 -3.21 -18.52 -11.73
CA ASP A 69 -3.79 -19.54 -12.62
C ASP A 69 -5.32 -19.53 -12.67
N ALA A 70 -5.97 -18.92 -11.68
CA ALA A 70 -7.42 -18.89 -11.51
C ALA A 70 -8.15 -17.76 -12.28
N VAL A 71 -7.43 -16.89 -12.99
CA VAL A 71 -8.02 -15.76 -13.73
C VAL A 71 -7.58 -15.78 -15.20
N GLU A 72 -8.40 -15.19 -16.09
CA GLU A 72 -8.10 -15.14 -17.53
C GLU A 72 -6.81 -14.36 -17.82
N GLU A 73 -6.63 -13.21 -17.16
CA GLU A 73 -5.40 -12.43 -17.19
C GLU A 73 -4.43 -12.98 -16.14
N LYS A 74 -3.68 -14.01 -16.54
CA LYS A 74 -2.86 -14.79 -15.62
C LYS A 74 -1.72 -14.00 -14.96
N ASN A 75 -1.24 -12.90 -15.54
CA ASN A 75 -0.13 -12.14 -14.97
C ASN A 75 -0.67 -10.93 -14.21
N VAL A 76 -0.17 -10.71 -13.00
CA VAL A 76 -0.46 -9.47 -12.28
C VAL A 76 0.26 -8.31 -12.98
N ASP A 77 -0.48 -7.24 -13.29
CA ASP A 77 0.10 -5.96 -13.68
C ASP A 77 0.52 -5.19 -12.42
N GLY A 78 1.80 -5.30 -12.07
CA GLY A 78 2.37 -4.64 -10.90
C GLY A 78 2.39 -3.12 -10.98
N GLN A 79 2.25 -2.52 -12.18
CA GLN A 79 2.08 -1.08 -12.32
C GLN A 79 0.64 -0.67 -11.99
N ARG A 80 -0.33 -1.46 -12.45
CA ARG A 80 -1.75 -1.25 -12.15
C ARG A 80 -2.06 -1.43 -10.66
N THR A 81 -1.47 -2.42 -10.00
CA THR A 81 -1.72 -2.72 -8.58
C THR A 81 -0.77 -1.98 -7.62
N LEU A 82 0.08 -1.08 -8.11
CA LEU A 82 1.17 -0.49 -7.33
C LEU A 82 0.70 0.19 -6.04
N HIS A 83 -0.41 0.94 -6.12
CA HIS A 83 -0.94 1.69 -4.97
C HIS A 83 -1.34 0.76 -3.81
N GLU A 84 -2.04 -0.32 -4.11
CA GLU A 84 -2.42 -1.37 -3.15
C GLU A 84 -1.21 -2.13 -2.62
N ASN A 85 -0.28 -2.52 -3.49
CA ASN A 85 0.90 -3.28 -3.11
C ASN A 85 1.79 -2.55 -2.09
N ILE A 86 1.94 -1.24 -2.26
CA ILE A 86 2.64 -0.37 -1.31
C ILE A 86 1.84 -0.27 -0.01
N ALA A 87 0.53 -0.04 -0.08
CA ALA A 87 -0.34 0.10 1.08
C ALA A 87 -0.39 -1.17 1.93
N ASP A 88 -0.52 -2.35 1.32
CA ASP A 88 -0.49 -3.67 1.99
C ASP A 88 0.82 -3.91 2.72
N SER A 89 1.94 -3.65 2.05
CA SER A 89 3.27 -3.87 2.61
C SER A 89 3.57 -2.91 3.77
N ALA A 90 3.14 -1.64 3.64
CA ALA A 90 3.22 -0.66 4.70
C ALA A 90 2.29 -1.03 5.87
N GLY A 91 1.06 -1.45 5.57
CA GLY A 91 0.04 -1.82 6.55
C GLY A 91 0.51 -2.95 7.45
N LEU A 92 0.99 -4.05 6.84
CA LEU A 92 1.51 -5.18 7.59
C LEU A 92 2.76 -4.81 8.41
N LYS A 93 3.65 -4.01 7.83
CA LYS A 93 4.86 -3.55 8.54
C LYS A 93 4.51 -2.74 9.78
N LYS A 94 3.56 -1.81 9.69
CA LYS A 94 3.16 -0.92 10.79
C LYS A 94 2.27 -1.60 11.82
N ALA A 95 1.49 -2.59 11.42
CA ALA A 95 0.71 -3.38 12.36
C ALA A 95 1.59 -4.30 13.24
N PHE A 96 2.74 -4.72 12.70
CA PHE A 96 3.64 -5.67 13.36
C PHE A 96 4.83 -5.02 14.10
N MET A 97 5.40 -3.93 13.57
CA MET A 97 6.62 -3.26 14.05
C MET A 97 6.43 -1.76 14.25
#